data_AF-I1CEE1-F1
#
_entry.id   AF-I1CEE1-F1
#
_cell.length_a   1.000
_cell.length_b   1.000
_cell.length_c   1.000
_cell.angle_alpha   90.00
_cell.angle_beta   90.00
_cell.angle_gamma   90.00
#
_symmetry.space_group_name_H-M   'P 1'
#
loop_
_entity.id
_entity.type
_entity.pdbx_description
1 polymer ?
#
loop_
_entity_poly.entity_id
_entity_poly.type
_entity_poly.pdbx_seq_one_letter_code
_entity_poly.pdbx_strand_id
1 'polypeptide(L)' 'MPRALPQDTQDSIKSALMSNRSPKDIAGEFDIHPKTVRRYRNKLFGPTVPARRGRHTLVSSATKEYIKTGE' A
#
# COMPACT_ATOMS: atom_id res chain seq x y z
N MET A 1 2.24 -3.54 16.70
CA MET A 1 2.01 -2.59 15.58
C MET A 1 3.29 -1.81 15.37
N PRO A 2 3.84 -1.67 14.14
CA PRO A 2 4.98 -0.78 13.92
C PRO A 2 4.55 0.65 14.26
N ARG A 3 5.43 1.38 14.95
CA ARG A 3 5.16 2.75 15.41
C ARG A 3 4.96 3.63 14.18
N ALA A 4 3.82 4.32 14.10
CA ALA A 4 3.57 5.28 13.04
C ALA A 4 4.54 6.47 13.19
N LEU A 5 4.93 7.08 12.07
CA LEU A 5 5.71 8.32 12.11
C LEU A 5 4.90 9.43 12.79
N PRO A 6 5.56 10.41 13.44
CA PRO A 6 4.90 11.60 13.98
C PRO A 6 4.03 12.29 12.93
N GLN A 7 2.91 12.88 13.35
CA GLN A 7 1.97 13.56 12.45
C GLN A 7 2.68 14.64 11.60
N ASP A 8 3.50 15.47 12.22
CA ASP A 8 4.35 16.48 11.57
C ASP A 8 5.20 15.92 10.42
N THR A 9 5.84 14.76 10.65
CA THR A 9 6.67 14.09 9.64
C THR A 9 5.80 13.59 8.49
N GLN A 10 4.58 13.12 8.76
CA GLN A 10 3.66 12.68 7.72
C GLN A 10 3.19 13.84 6.83
N ASP A 11 2.86 14.99 7.43
CA ASP A 11 2.44 16.18 6.69
C ASP A 11 3.60 16.76 5.86
N SER A 12 4.82 16.73 6.40
CA SER A 12 6.03 17.12 5.66
C SER A 12 6.29 16.20 4.45
N ILE A 13 6.19 14.87 4.63
CA ILE A 13 6.30 13.89 3.53
C ILE A 13 5.20 14.13 2.50
N LYS A 14 3.97 14.41 2.93
CA LYS A 14 2.83 14.68 2.05
C LYS A 14 3.10 15.92 1.18
N SER A 15 3.56 17.02 1.79
CA SER A 15 3.93 18.24 1.07
C SER A 15 5.02 17.97 0.03
N ALA A 16 6.10 17.27 0.43
CA ALA A 16 7.19 16.93 -0.47
C ALA A 16 6.75 16.01 -1.63
N LEU A 17 5.84 15.06 -1.38
CA LEU A 17 5.25 14.22 -2.43
C LEU A 17 4.35 15.02 -3.39
N MET A 18 3.65 16.04 -2.90
CA MET A 18 2.85 16.93 -3.76
C MET A 18 3.73 17.82 -4.64
N SER A 19 4.93 18.18 -4.20
CA SER A 19 5.93 18.89 -5.01
C SER A 19 6.65 18.01 -6.05
N ASN A 20 6.19 16.78 -6.32
CA ASN A 20 6.84 15.83 -7.23
C ASN A 20 8.31 15.48 -6.90
N ARG A 21 8.74 15.63 -5.63
CA ARG A 21 10.08 15.18 -5.22
C ARG A 21 10.18 13.65 -5.23
N SER A 22 11.37 13.14 -5.52
CA SER A 22 11.59 11.69 -5.55
C SER A 22 11.50 11.10 -4.14
N PRO A 23 10.89 9.90 -3.98
CA PRO A 23 10.80 9.23 -2.68
C PRO A 23 12.15 8.90 -2.03
N LYS A 24 13.24 8.87 -2.81
CA LYS A 24 14.61 8.68 -2.30
C LYS A 24 15.16 9.96 -1.65
N ASP A 25 14.90 11.11 -2.23
CA ASP A 25 15.37 12.40 -1.69
C ASP A 25 14.64 12.73 -0.39
N ILE A 26 13.32 12.53 -0.38
CA ILE A 26 12.47 12.66 0.82
C ILE A 26 12.96 11.70 1.91
N ALA A 27 13.32 10.47 1.54
CA ALA A 27 13.83 9.49 2.49
C ALA A 27 15.13 9.94 3.17
N GLY A 28 16.04 10.55 2.41
CA GLY A 28 17.27 11.12 2.94
C GLY A 28 17.03 12.33 3.85
N GLU A 29 16.04 13.17 3.51
CA GLU A 29 15.70 14.38 4.28
C GLU A 29 15.12 14.06 5.67
N PHE A 30 14.33 13.00 5.78
CA PHE A 30 13.68 12.62 7.05
C PHE A 30 14.37 11.46 7.78
N ASP A 31 15.54 11.00 7.30
CA ASP A 31 16.23 9.80 7.80
C ASP A 31 15.31 8.57 7.89
N ILE A 32 14.42 8.41 6.90
CA ILE A 32 13.45 7.32 6.86
C ILE A 32 13.70 6.43 5.67
N HIS A 33 13.39 5.14 5.82
CA HIS A 33 13.54 4.21 4.72
C HIS A 33 12.62 4.59 3.53
N PRO A 34 13.08 4.60 2.26
CA PRO A 34 12.28 4.97 1.09
C PRO A 34 11.03 4.10 0.89
N LYS A 35 11.03 2.89 1.45
CA LYS A 35 9.86 1.99 1.52
C LYS A 35 8.72 2.60 2.35
N THR A 36 9.05 3.34 3.40
CA THR A 36 8.08 4.07 4.23
C THR A 36 7.44 5.19 3.42
N VAL A 37 8.25 6.00 2.72
CA VAL A 37 7.75 7.06 1.82
C VAL A 37 6.85 6.48 0.72
N ARG A 38 7.24 5.35 0.10
CA ARG A 38 6.40 4.66 -0.90
C ARG A 38 5.08 4.16 -0.32
N ARG A 39 5.09 3.63 0.92
CA ARG A 39 3.87 3.20 1.61
C ARG A 39 2.93 4.39 1.84
N TYR A 40 3.45 5.53 2.31
CA TYR A 40 2.67 6.75 2.51
C TYR A 40 2.14 7.32 1.20
N ARG A 41 2.96 7.35 0.15
CA ARG A 41 2.53 7.73 -1.21
C ARG A 41 1.36 6.87 -1.69
N ASN A 42 1.47 5.55 -1.57
CA ASN A 42 0.41 4.63 -1.98
C ASN A 42 -0.88 4.78 -1.16
N LYS A 43 -0.78 5.19 0.11
CA LYS A 43 -1.93 5.50 0.97
C LYS A 43 -2.63 6.80 0.55
N LEU A 44 -1.87 7.80 0.13
CA LEU A 44 -2.38 9.14 -0.21
C LEU A 44 -2.91 9.24 -1.65
N PHE A 45 -2.17 8.68 -2.61
CA PHE A 45 -2.44 8.83 -4.05
C PHE A 45 -2.94 7.53 -4.70
N GLY A 46 -3.15 6.49 -3.91
CA GLY A 46 -3.41 5.15 -4.41
C GLY A 46 -2.15 4.42 -4.85
N PRO A 47 -2.22 3.08 -4.99
CA PRO A 47 -1.06 2.27 -5.32
C PRO A 47 -0.62 2.53 -6.78
N THR A 48 0.67 2.87 -6.97
CA THR A 48 1.24 3.05 -8.33
C THR A 48 1.22 1.75 -9.16
N VAL A 49 1.25 0.60 -8.50
CA VAL A 49 1.09 -0.71 -9.12
C VAL A 49 -0.18 -1.32 -8.54
N PRO A 50 -1.17 -1.71 -9.36
CA PRO A 50 -2.35 -2.38 -8.84
C PRO A 50 -1.90 -3.57 -8.01
N ALA A 51 -2.35 -3.64 -6.76
CA ALA A 51 -2.05 -4.78 -5.91
C ALA A 51 -2.55 -6.02 -6.66
N ARG A 52 -1.65 -6.96 -6.98
CA ARG A 52 -2.01 -8.31 -7.44
C ARG A 52 -2.74 -9.00 -6.29
N ARG A 53 -4.00 -8.62 -6.05
CA ARG A 53 -4.88 -9.26 -5.09
C ARG A 53 -5.57 -10.41 -5.80
N GLY A 54 -4.77 -11.36 -6.27
CA GLY A 54 -5.27 -12.69 -6.58
C GLY A 54 -5.55 -13.37 -5.26
N ARG A 55 -6.79 -13.31 -4.78
CA ARG A 55 -7.24 -14.31 -3.82
C ARG A 55 -7.14 -15.62 -4.60
N HIS A 56 -6.20 -16.49 -4.27
CA HIS A 56 -6.18 -17.85 -4.79
C HIS A 56 -7.47 -18.50 -4.27
N THR A 57 -8.53 -18.46 -5.07
CA THR A 57 -9.68 -19.30 -4.82
C THR A 57 -9.21 -20.70 -5.17
N LEU A 58 -8.89 -21.51 -4.15
CA LEU A 58 -8.54 -22.93 -4.30
C LEU A 58 -9.64 -23.73 -5.02
N VAL A 59 -10.83 -23.14 -5.18
CA VAL A 59 -11.99 -23.71 -5.84
C VAL A 59 -12.49 -22.69 -6.87
N SER A 60 -12.46 -23.03 -8.15
CA SER A 60 -13.11 -22.22 -9.20
C SER A 60 -14.58 -22.04 -8.88
N SER A 61 -15.16 -20.89 -9.22
CA SER A 61 -16.60 -20.60 -9.03
C SER A 61 -17.51 -21.70 -9.61
N ALA A 62 -17.06 -22.40 -10.65
CA ALA A 62 -17.74 -23.55 -11.25
C ALA A 62 -17.87 -24.77 -10.33
N THR A 63 -16.97 -24.97 -9.36
CA THR A 63 -17.00 -26.12 -8.44
C THR A 63 -17.83 -25.85 -7.18
N LYS A 64 -18.22 -24.59 -6.94
CA LYS A 64 -19.06 -24.21 -5.79
C LYS A 64 -20.51 -24.71 -5.94
N GLU A 65 -20.97 -24.90 -7.17
CA GLU A 65 -22.33 -25.36 -7.52
C GLU A 65 -22.54 -26.85 -7.18
N TYR A 66 -21.47 -27.65 -7.14
CA TYR A 66 -21.56 -29.11 -6.87
C TYR A 66 -21.50 -29.48 -5.38
N ILE A 67 -21.19 -28.53 -4.49
CA ILE A 67 -21.10 -28.78 -3.04
C ILE A 67 -22.47 -28.63 -2.36
N LYS A 68 -23.49 -28.12 -3.08
CA LYS A 68 -24.81 -27.79 -2.51
C LYS A 68 -25.93 -28.78 -2.88
N THR A 69 -25.61 -30.04 -3.20
CA THR A 69 -26.61 -31.10 -3.32
C THR A 69 -26.15 -32.32 -2.54
N GLY A 70 -26.62 -32.40 -1.31
CA GLY A 70 -26.37 -33.50 -0.38
C GLY A 70 -27.26 -33.39 0.85
N GLU A 71 -28.56 -33.12 0.64
CA GLU A 71 -29.66 -33.50 1.54
C GLU A 71 -30.95 -33.65 0.71
#